data_AF-A0A4Q3XWT3-F1
#
_entry.id   AF-A0A4Q3XWT3-F1
#
_cell.length_a   1.000
_cell.length_b   1.000
_cell.length_c   1.000
_cell.angle_alpha   90.00
_cell.angle_beta   90.00
_cell.angle_gamma   90.00
#
_symmetry.space_group_name_H-M   'P 1'
#
loop_
_entity.id
_entity.type
_entity.pdbx_description
1 polymer ?
#
loop_
_entity_poly.entity_id
_entity_poly.type
_entity_poly.pdbx_seq_one_letter_code
_entity_poly.pdbx_strand_id
1 'polypeptide(L)'
;VWHLPACQSVYLTEAGPVVSQQTPLLTGTVDIPAFDQVALITALRTDQAGKSTFPEFLAAAWQAGVICYEVDFSGRKATYYGCEGEEYVEEYPSVEV
;
A
#
# COMPACT_ATOMS: atom_id res chain seq x y z
N VAL A 1 -8.13 4.97 1.14
CA VAL A 1 -6.80 5.34 0.60
C VAL A 1 -5.77 5.22 1.70
N TRP A 2 -4.64 4.58 1.45
CA TRP A 2 -3.49 4.50 2.35
C TRP A 2 -2.34 5.33 1.80
N HIS A 3 -1.87 6.31 2.55
CA HIS A 3 -0.69 7.12 2.23
C HIS A 3 0.52 6.51 2.94
N LEU A 4 1.41 5.90 2.15
CA LEU A 4 2.43 4.99 2.64
C LEU A 4 3.48 5.69 3.52
N PRO A 5 4.22 6.72 3.07
CA PRO A 5 5.28 7.31 3.89
C PRO A 5 4.73 7.98 5.16
N ALA A 6 3.49 8.46 5.10
CA ALA A 6 2.79 9.04 6.24
C ALA A 6 2.19 8.00 7.19
N CYS A 7 2.09 6.71 6.81
CA CYS A 7 1.32 5.70 7.53
C CYS A 7 -0.08 6.20 7.94
N GLN A 8 -0.77 6.83 6.98
CA GLN A 8 -2.11 7.37 7.16
C GLN A 8 -3.11 6.59 6.30
N SER A 9 -4.30 6.35 6.83
CA SER A 9 -5.32 5.55 6.18
C SER A 9 -6.67 6.24 6.31
N VAL A 10 -7.31 6.48 5.18
CA VAL A 10 -8.70 6.95 5.12
C VAL A 10 -9.58 5.78 4.73
N TYR A 11 -10.55 5.46 5.58
CA TYR A 11 -11.56 4.44 5.36
C TYR A 11 -12.89 5.10 5.04
N LEU A 12 -13.51 4.69 3.95
CA LEU A 12 -14.88 5.07 3.60
C LEU A 12 -15.81 3.98 4.11
N THR A 13 -16.62 4.29 5.12
CA THR A 13 -17.52 3.32 5.77
C THR A 13 -18.97 3.80 5.69
N GLU A 14 -19.92 2.89 5.94
CA GLU A 14 -21.35 3.24 5.99
C GLU A 14 -21.69 4.24 7.10
N ALA A 15 -20.90 4.26 8.19
CA ALA A 15 -21.04 5.21 9.28
C ALA A 15 -20.38 6.58 9.00
N GLY A 16 -19.73 6.72 7.85
CA GLY A 16 -18.99 7.91 7.45
C GLY A 16 -17.48 7.66 7.29
N PRO A 17 -16.75 8.63 6.71
CA PRO A 17 -15.31 8.53 6.53
C PRO A 17 -14.56 8.66 7.86
N VAL A 18 -13.55 7.83 8.07
CA VAL A 18 -12.66 7.90 9.25
C VAL A 18 -11.20 7.88 8.80
N VAL A 19 -10.34 8.55 9.57
CA VAL A 19 -8.89 8.56 9.36
C VAL A 19 -8.17 7.89 10.52
N SER A 20 -7.20 7.04 10.19
CA SER A 20 -6.24 6.46 11.12
C SER A 20 -4.86 6.97 10.79
N GLN A 21 -4.12 7.42 11.79
CA GLN A 21 -2.76 7.93 11.65
C GLN A 21 -1.84 7.15 12.58
N GLN A 22 -0.82 6.51 12.01
CA GLN A 22 0.21 5.79 12.76
C GLN A 22 1.53 6.58 12.76
N THR A 23 2.56 6.03 13.41
CA THR A 23 3.92 6.57 13.29
C THR A 23 4.35 6.52 11.81
N PRO A 24 4.76 7.65 11.22
CA PRO A 24 5.16 7.70 9.83
C PRO A 24 6.43 6.86 9.58
N LEU A 25 6.54 6.29 8.38
CA LEU A 25 7.72 5.52 7.98
C LEU A 25 8.96 6.41 7.86
N LEU A 26 8.76 7.66 7.43
CA LEU A 26 9.81 8.63 7.15
C LEU A 26 9.47 9.99 7.77
N THR A 27 10.51 10.76 8.10
CA THR A 27 10.38 12.13 8.60
C THR A 27 11.34 13.05 7.85
N GLY A 28 10.89 14.26 7.51
CA GLY A 28 11.68 15.25 6.77
C GLY A 28 11.46 15.19 5.26
N THR A 29 12.44 15.69 4.52
CA THR A 29 12.42 15.72 3.05
C THR A 29 13.27 14.58 2.51
N VAL A 30 12.66 13.69 1.73
CA VAL A 30 13.28 12.49 1.16
C VAL A 30 12.88 12.36 -0.30
N ASP A 31 13.79 11.84 -1.12
CA ASP A 31 13.51 11.53 -2.52
C ASP A 31 12.59 10.30 -2.62
N ILE A 32 11.66 10.32 -3.57
CA ILE A 32 10.77 9.20 -3.85
C ILE A 32 11.53 8.22 -4.78
N PRO A 33 11.68 6.93 -4.42
CA PRO A 33 12.26 5.94 -5.31
C PRO A 33 11.46 5.79 -6.61
N ALA A 34 12.12 5.46 -7.70
CA ALA A 34 11.43 5.14 -8.96
C ALA A 34 10.52 3.93 -8.77
N PHE A 35 9.37 3.94 -9.45
CA PHE A 35 8.43 2.83 -9.38
C PHE A 35 9.03 1.56 -9.99
N ASP A 36 9.05 0.48 -9.21
CA ASP A 36 9.50 -0.84 -9.63
C ASP A 36 8.42 -1.88 -9.32
N GLN A 37 7.66 -2.23 -10.37
CA GLN A 37 6.59 -3.21 -10.28
C GLN A 37 7.08 -4.60 -9.83
N VAL A 38 8.29 -5.03 -10.22
CA VAL A 38 8.82 -6.34 -9.86
C VAL A 38 9.19 -6.38 -8.38
N ALA A 39 9.82 -5.30 -7.87
CA ALA A 39 10.11 -5.15 -6.46
C ALA A 39 8.82 -5.12 -5.61
N LEU A 40 7.79 -4.39 -6.08
CA LEU A 40 6.49 -4.35 -5.42
C LEU A 40 5.84 -5.75 -5.35
N ILE A 41 5.77 -6.48 -6.46
CA ILE A 41 5.20 -7.83 -6.49
C ILE A 41 5.96 -8.75 -5.53
N THR A 42 7.29 -8.62 -5.45
CA THR A 42 8.13 -9.39 -4.53
C THR A 42 7.78 -9.08 -3.07
N ALA A 43 7.60 -7.81 -2.73
CA ALA A 43 7.18 -7.38 -1.39
C ALA A 43 5.80 -7.97 -1.03
N LEU A 44 4.83 -7.89 -1.95
CA LEU A 44 3.48 -8.43 -1.77
C LEU A 44 3.48 -9.93 -1.53
N ARG A 45 4.19 -10.70 -2.35
CA ARG A 45 4.27 -12.16 -2.22
C ARG A 45 4.96 -12.58 -0.92
N THR A 46 5.92 -11.78 -0.43
CA THR A 46 6.59 -12.02 0.85
C THR A 46 5.63 -11.81 2.01
N ASP A 47 4.87 -10.70 1.98
CA ASP A 47 3.88 -10.35 3.00
C ASP A 47 2.73 -11.36 3.06
N GLN A 48 2.14 -11.68 1.91
CA GLN A 48 1.06 -12.68 1.78
C GLN A 48 1.48 -14.08 2.23
N ALA A 49 2.77 -14.42 2.13
CA ALA A 49 3.32 -15.67 2.63
C ALA A 49 3.61 -15.66 4.14
N GLY A 50 3.32 -14.55 4.85
CA GLY A 50 3.63 -14.37 6.26
C GLY A 50 5.13 -14.26 6.56
N LYS A 51 5.93 -13.85 5.57
CA LYS A 51 7.40 -13.80 5.65
C LYS A 51 7.95 -12.39 5.90
N SER A 52 7.08 -11.41 6.09
CA SER A 52 7.43 -10.06 6.55
C SER A 52 6.51 -9.62 7.67
N THR A 53 7.03 -8.75 8.51
CA THR A 53 6.23 -7.93 9.41
C THR A 53 5.64 -6.74 8.67
N PHE A 54 4.64 -6.09 9.26
CA PHE A 54 4.01 -4.91 8.66
C PHE A 54 5.00 -3.75 8.40
N PRO A 55 5.90 -3.37 9.32
CA PRO A 55 6.90 -2.34 9.02
C PRO A 55 7.86 -2.72 7.89
N GLU A 56 8.25 -4.00 7.79
CA GLU A 56 9.11 -4.49 6.70
C GLU A 56 8.40 -4.41 5.35
N PHE A 57 7.11 -4.77 5.30
CA PHE A 57 6.30 -4.60 4.10
C PHE A 57 6.21 -3.13 3.67
N LEU A 58 5.92 -2.21 4.60
CA LEU A 58 5.85 -0.77 4.30
C LEU A 58 7.19 -0.27 3.75
N ALA A 59 8.31 -0.64 4.37
CA ALA A 59 9.63 -0.27 3.90
C ALA A 59 9.90 -0.81 2.48
N ALA A 60 9.58 -2.08 2.21
CA ALA A 60 9.78 -2.70 0.91
C ALA A 60 8.91 -2.05 -0.18
N ALA A 61 7.64 -1.76 0.10
CA ALA A 61 6.75 -1.08 -0.83
C ALA A 61 7.20 0.37 -1.11
N TRP A 62 7.69 1.10 -0.11
CA TRP A 62 8.32 2.41 -0.32
C TRP A 62 9.55 2.32 -1.23
N GLN A 63 10.44 1.36 -0.98
CA GLN A 63 11.64 1.16 -1.82
C GLN A 63 11.30 0.77 -3.26
N ALA A 64 10.12 0.18 -3.48
CA ALA A 64 9.56 -0.08 -4.81
C ALA A 64 8.86 1.14 -5.44
N GLY A 65 8.95 2.32 -4.82
CA GLY A 65 8.41 3.58 -5.34
C GLY A 65 6.91 3.79 -5.10
N VAL A 66 6.27 3.00 -4.22
CA VAL A 66 4.86 3.20 -3.88
C VAL A 66 4.68 4.38 -2.91
N ILE A 67 3.81 5.32 -3.28
CA ILE A 67 3.47 6.48 -2.43
C ILE A 67 2.12 6.34 -1.73
N CYS A 68 1.18 5.62 -2.36
CA CYS A 68 -0.11 5.31 -1.78
C CYS A 68 -0.71 4.06 -2.43
N TYR A 69 -1.72 3.51 -1.80
CA TYR A 69 -2.54 2.46 -2.41
C TYR A 69 -4.00 2.59 -1.99
N GLU A 70 -4.89 2.04 -2.80
CA GLU A 70 -6.32 1.97 -2.58
C GLU A 70 -6.78 0.53 -2.56
N VAL A 71 -7.72 0.21 -1.67
CA VAL A 71 -8.34 -1.12 -1.61
C VAL A 71 -9.84 -0.92 -1.83
N ASP A 72 -10.32 -1.43 -2.95
CA ASP A 72 -11.73 -1.53 -3.29
C ASP A 72 -12.23 -2.93 -2.88
N PHE A 73 -13.02 -2.98 -1.81
CA PHE A 73 -13.63 -4.21 -1.33
C PHE A 73 -14.79 -4.70 -2.21
N SER A 74 -15.45 -3.81 -2.94
CA SER A 74 -16.55 -4.17 -3.86
C SER A 74 -16.01 -4.74 -5.17
N GLY A 75 -15.01 -4.07 -5.75
CA GLY A 75 -14.30 -4.53 -6.95
C GLY A 75 -13.27 -5.63 -6.70
N ARG A 76 -12.92 -5.89 -5.43
CA ARG A 76 -11.86 -6.82 -4.97
C ARG A 76 -10.50 -6.53 -5.59
N LYS A 77 -10.10 -5.27 -5.51
CA LYS A 77 -8.87 -4.74 -6.10
C LYS A 77 -8.05 -3.99 -5.06
N ALA A 78 -6.74 -4.20 -5.09
CA ALA A 78 -5.77 -3.34 -4.46
C ALA A 78 -4.96 -2.65 -5.55
N THR A 79 -4.98 -1.32 -5.62
CA THR A 79 -4.22 -0.54 -6.60
C THR A 79 -3.12 0.23 -5.88
N TYR A 80 -1.88 0.03 -6.30
CA TYR A 80 -0.69 0.69 -5.78
C TYR A 80 -0.22 1.74 -6.77
N TYR A 81 0.14 2.93 -6.28
CA TYR A 81 0.48 4.08 -7.12
C TYR A 81 1.92 4.56 -6.89
N GLY A 82 2.62 4.85 -7.99
CA GLY A 82 3.86 5.61 -8.03
C GLY A 82 3.61 7.13 -8.04
N CYS A 83 4.68 7.92 -8.04
CA CYS A 83 4.58 9.38 -8.01
C CYS A 83 4.43 10.05 -9.37
N GLU A 84 4.73 9.35 -10.47
CA GLU A 84 4.67 9.88 -11.85
C GLU A 84 3.49 9.32 -12.65
N GLY A 85 2.48 8.77 -11.95
CA GLY A 85 1.26 8.22 -12.54
C GLY A 85 1.34 6.72 -12.84
N GLU A 86 2.36 6.03 -12.35
CA GLU A 86 2.45 4.57 -12.43
C GLU A 86 1.43 3.90 -11.52
N GLU A 87 0.92 2.75 -11.96
CA GLU A 87 0.01 1.94 -11.15
C GLU A 87 0.29 0.44 -11.30
N TYR A 88 0.02 -0.30 -10.24
CA TYR A 88 -0.07 -1.75 -10.25
C TYR A 88 -1.37 -2.19 -9.56
N VAL A 89 -2.17 -3.00 -10.25
CA VAL A 89 -3.44 -3.52 -9.74
C VAL A 89 -3.29 -4.99 -9.40
N GLU A 90 -3.63 -5.36 -8.17
CA GLU A 90 -3.78 -6.73 -7.71
C GLU A 90 -5.25 -7.05 -7.46
N GLU A 91 -5.79 -8.01 -8.21
CA GLU A 91 -7.11 -8.57 -7.97
C GLU A 91 -7.01 -9.71 -6.96
N TYR A 92 -7.91 -9.74 -5.98
CA TYR A 92 -7.96 -10.84 -5.01
C TYR A 92 -9.28 -11.62 -5.10
N PRO A 93 -9.24 -12.96 -4.94
CA PRO A 93 -10.42 -13.78 -5.09
C PRO A 93 -11.40 -13.60 -3.92
N SER A 94 -12.65 -13.98 -4.15
CA SER A 94 -13.58 -14.24 -3.05
C SER A 94 -13.05 -15.39 -2.20
N VAL A 95 -13.08 -15.22 -0.88
CA VAL A 95 -12.90 -16.35 0.04
C VAL A 95 -14.28 -16.78 0.48
N GLU A 96 -14.67 -18.02 0.17
CA GLU A 96 -15.81 -18.68 0.82
C GLU A 96 -15.31 -19.20 2.18
N VAL A 97 -15.96 -18.78 3.26
CA VAL A 97 -15.65 -19.17 4.64
C VAL A 97 -16.66 -20.20 5.12
#